data_AF-A0A7W5EHR3-F1
#
_entry.id   AF-A0A7W5EHR3-F1
#
_cell.length_a   1.000
_cell.length_b   1.000
_cell.length_c   1.000
_cell.angle_alpha   90.00
_cell.angle_beta   90.00
_cell.angle_gamma   90.00
#
_symmetry.space_group_name_H-M   'P 1'
#
loop_
_entity.id
_entity.type
_entity.pdbx_description
1 polymer ?
#
loop_
_entity_poly.entity_id
_entity_poly.type
_entity_poly.pdbx_seq_one_letter_code
_entity_poly.pdbx_strand_id
1 'polypeptide(L)'
;MRPAFLAGILLAASAAASAAASAAASAAASAAASAAPAACPLPDAELPSIFDGHEGCNPLGKYYGALQAARPDWQAVHRCAVKDRNDAVLMMLYANGYGVPRDVDRAIGHACRVDSAPAELEGRLEHLQRMKGGQERKRFDLCDDITSGMMMGFCANIAEDAAGARRNEALARLGAAFPAAQQARYAALRKATDAFAQSVGGNETDLSGTARGAMSIGATAAVQDELLADLRAAEQGKLPPGTGAGFAAADKALNDAYRKVMALPADSEGRVAHTTVTKADIRTTQRAWITYRDAWSAFAQARYPGVPADAWKTRLTERRTAQLRTWLQ
;
A
#
# COMPACT_ATOMS: atom_id res chain seq x y z
N MET A 1 -24.79 71.82 16.87
CA MET A 1 -24.80 72.47 15.54
C MET A 1 -24.00 71.59 14.58
N ARG A 2 -24.54 71.28 13.40
CA ARG A 2 -23.88 70.57 12.25
C ARG A 2 -22.56 71.30 11.83
N PRO A 3 -21.60 70.73 11.06
CA PRO A 3 -21.74 69.79 9.91
C PRO A 3 -20.59 68.73 9.84
N ALA A 4 -20.25 67.92 8.81
CA ALA A 4 -20.59 67.82 7.39
C ALA A 4 -20.28 66.40 6.86
N PHE A 5 -21.12 65.92 5.93
CA PHE A 5 -20.88 64.86 4.95
C PHE A 5 -19.96 65.39 3.83
N LEU A 6 -18.98 64.61 3.35
CA LEU A 6 -18.50 64.54 1.93
C LEU A 6 -17.19 63.72 1.82
N ALA A 7 -17.29 62.40 1.59
CA ALA A 7 -16.21 61.59 1.02
C ALA A 7 -16.77 60.23 0.57
N GLY A 8 -17.25 60.13 -0.67
CA GLY A 8 -17.92 58.91 -1.11
C GLY A 8 -18.12 58.77 -2.61
N ILE A 9 -17.17 59.17 -3.46
CA ILE A 9 -17.25 58.90 -4.91
C ILE A 9 -15.91 58.44 -5.54
N LEU A 10 -14.78 58.37 -4.81
CA LEU A 10 -13.49 57.96 -5.40
C LEU A 10 -13.02 56.51 -5.10
N LEU A 11 -13.75 55.72 -4.29
CA LEU A 11 -13.37 54.32 -4.02
C LEU A 11 -13.96 53.27 -4.98
N ALA A 12 -14.96 53.61 -5.80
CA ALA A 12 -15.63 52.62 -6.65
C ALA A 12 -14.83 52.24 -7.91
N ALA A 13 -13.99 53.15 -8.44
CA ALA A 13 -13.22 52.89 -9.65
C ALA A 13 -11.99 51.98 -9.41
N SER A 14 -11.41 52.01 -8.21
CA SER A 14 -10.24 51.18 -7.86
C SER A 14 -10.59 49.72 -7.60
N ALA A 15 -11.81 49.44 -7.12
CA ALA A 15 -12.25 48.07 -6.84
C ALA A 15 -12.61 47.28 -8.11
N ALA A 16 -13.18 47.96 -9.13
CA ALA A 16 -13.53 47.33 -10.40
C ALA A 16 -12.29 46.92 -11.22
N ALA A 17 -11.21 47.70 -11.16
CA ALA A 17 -9.95 47.38 -11.85
C ALA A 17 -9.22 46.17 -11.22
N SER A 18 -9.23 46.03 -9.88
CA SER A 18 -8.66 44.87 -9.19
C SER A 18 -9.48 43.58 -9.40
N ALA A 19 -10.81 43.69 -9.49
CA ALA A 19 -11.67 42.53 -9.76
C ALA A 19 -11.51 42.01 -11.21
N ALA A 20 -11.38 42.91 -12.19
CA ALA A 20 -11.14 42.54 -13.59
C ALA A 20 -9.75 41.90 -13.80
N ALA A 21 -8.71 42.40 -13.13
CA ALA A 21 -7.37 41.82 -13.18
C ALA A 21 -7.30 40.43 -12.51
N SER A 22 -8.03 40.22 -11.40
CA SER A 22 -8.13 38.92 -10.73
C SER A 22 -8.94 37.89 -11.54
N ALA A 23 -9.99 38.34 -12.24
CA ALA A 23 -10.79 37.48 -13.12
C ALA A 23 -10.01 37.09 -14.38
N ALA A 24 -9.22 38.00 -14.97
CA ALA A 24 -8.36 37.70 -16.10
C ALA A 24 -7.19 36.76 -15.75
N ALA A 25 -6.62 36.87 -14.54
CA ALA A 25 -5.60 35.95 -14.05
C ALA A 25 -6.16 34.56 -13.74
N SER A 26 -7.38 34.48 -13.21
CA SER A 26 -8.11 33.22 -12.99
C SER A 26 -8.52 32.56 -14.32
N ALA A 27 -8.95 33.34 -15.32
CA ALA A 27 -9.28 32.86 -16.65
C ALA A 27 -8.04 32.40 -17.43
N ALA A 28 -6.89 33.06 -17.26
CA ALA A 28 -5.62 32.64 -17.87
C ALA A 28 -5.04 31.37 -17.21
N ALA A 29 -5.21 31.21 -15.90
CA ALA A 29 -4.84 29.98 -15.19
C ALA A 29 -5.78 28.81 -15.54
N SER A 30 -7.06 29.08 -15.82
CA SER A 30 -8.05 28.11 -16.31
C SER A 30 -7.85 27.76 -17.79
N ALA A 31 -7.48 28.73 -18.64
CA ALA A 31 -7.22 28.49 -20.06
C ALA A 31 -5.88 27.77 -20.32
N ALA A 32 -4.90 27.92 -19.42
CA ALA A 32 -3.68 27.11 -19.45
C ALA A 32 -3.91 25.66 -18.95
N ALA A 33 -5.04 25.39 -18.28
CA ALA A 33 -5.42 24.08 -17.78
C ALA A 33 -6.39 23.32 -18.71
N SER A 34 -6.82 23.91 -19.83
CA SER A 34 -7.79 23.31 -20.76
C SER A 34 -7.21 22.92 -22.11
N ALA A 35 -5.88 22.86 -22.26
CA ALA A 35 -5.30 22.14 -23.38
C ALA A 35 -5.54 20.65 -23.12
N ALA A 36 -6.63 20.13 -23.71
CA ALA A 36 -6.90 18.70 -23.73
C ALA A 36 -5.58 17.94 -24.00
N PRO A 37 -5.31 16.83 -23.29
CA PRO A 37 -4.08 16.09 -23.51
C PRO A 37 -3.90 15.84 -25.01
N ALA A 38 -2.69 16.07 -25.52
CA ALA A 38 -2.38 15.81 -26.92
C ALA A 38 -2.93 14.41 -27.24
N ALA A 39 -3.95 14.34 -28.11
CA ALA A 39 -4.69 13.11 -28.31
C ALA A 39 -3.69 12.02 -28.66
N CYS A 40 -3.62 10.98 -27.81
CA CYS A 40 -2.76 9.86 -28.06
C CYS A 40 -3.11 9.30 -29.44
N PRO A 41 -2.14 9.10 -30.33
CA PRO A 41 -2.42 8.43 -31.59
C PRO A 41 -3.04 7.06 -31.26
N LEU A 42 -4.10 6.70 -31.99
CA LEU A 42 -4.74 5.40 -31.83
C LEU A 42 -3.67 4.31 -32.00
N PRO A 43 -3.59 3.33 -31.09
CA PRO A 43 -2.58 2.29 -31.21
C PRO A 43 -2.89 1.43 -32.44
N ASP A 44 -1.87 1.20 -33.28
CA ASP A 44 -1.98 0.37 -34.49
C ASP A 44 -2.07 -1.14 -34.16
N ALA A 45 -1.85 -1.54 -32.90
CA ALA A 45 -1.85 -2.92 -32.42
C ALA A 45 -2.22 -3.00 -30.93
N GLU A 46 -2.60 -4.20 -30.46
CA GLU A 46 -2.81 -4.49 -29.04
C GLU A 46 -1.49 -4.23 -28.26
N LEU A 47 -1.58 -3.39 -27.22
CA LEU A 47 -0.43 -3.00 -26.42
C LEU A 47 -0.04 -4.15 -25.47
N PRO A 48 1.25 -4.42 -25.25
CA PRO A 48 1.68 -5.40 -24.25
C PRO A 48 1.11 -5.02 -22.89
N SER A 49 0.49 -5.97 -22.19
CA SER A 49 -0.06 -5.69 -20.87
C SER A 49 1.09 -5.51 -19.88
N ILE A 50 1.00 -4.47 -19.04
CA ILE A 50 1.97 -4.23 -17.96
C ILE A 50 1.89 -5.31 -16.86
N PHE A 51 0.84 -6.15 -16.90
CA PHE A 51 0.61 -7.28 -16.00
C PHE A 51 1.13 -8.60 -16.56
N ASP A 52 1.42 -8.66 -17.87
CA ASP A 52 2.01 -9.85 -18.47
C ASP A 52 3.37 -10.02 -17.80
N GLY A 53 3.46 -11.08 -16.99
CA GLY A 53 4.61 -11.35 -16.13
C GLY A 53 5.92 -11.21 -16.90
N HIS A 54 6.98 -10.86 -16.19
CA HIS A 54 8.28 -10.47 -16.73
C HIS A 54 9.00 -11.56 -17.55
N GLU A 55 8.49 -11.93 -18.73
CA GLU A 55 9.19 -12.74 -19.70
C GLU A 55 10.28 -11.86 -20.34
N GLY A 56 11.52 -11.99 -19.85
CA GLY A 56 12.62 -11.16 -20.29
C GLY A 56 13.53 -10.74 -19.13
N CYS A 57 13.95 -9.48 -19.12
CA CYS A 57 14.90 -8.97 -18.14
C CYS A 57 14.24 -8.27 -16.93
N ASN A 58 12.91 -8.28 -16.85
CA ASN A 58 12.12 -7.62 -15.80
C ASN A 58 12.40 -6.11 -15.66
N PRO A 59 11.92 -5.27 -16.60
CA PRO A 59 12.15 -3.83 -16.56
C PRO A 59 11.57 -3.16 -15.30
N LEU A 60 10.35 -3.54 -14.89
CA LEU A 60 9.66 -2.94 -13.74
C LEU A 60 10.40 -3.24 -12.43
N GLY A 61 10.72 -4.52 -12.17
CA GLY A 61 11.50 -4.91 -11.00
C GLY A 61 12.89 -4.28 -10.99
N LYS A 62 13.53 -4.13 -12.16
CA LYS A 62 14.80 -3.38 -12.28
C LYS A 62 14.64 -1.90 -11.98
N TYR A 63 13.57 -1.26 -12.46
CA TYR A 63 13.29 0.15 -12.20
C TYR A 63 13.06 0.41 -10.71
N TYR A 64 12.14 -0.32 -10.07
CA TYR A 64 11.85 -0.14 -8.66
C TYR A 64 13.00 -0.61 -7.75
N GLY A 65 13.75 -1.64 -8.16
CA GLY A 65 14.98 -2.04 -7.49
C GLY A 65 16.07 -0.96 -7.58
N ALA A 66 16.23 -0.31 -8.73
CA ALA A 66 17.16 0.80 -8.91
C ALA A 66 16.79 2.01 -8.03
N LEU A 67 15.49 2.29 -7.82
CA LEU A 67 15.06 3.34 -6.89
C LEU A 67 15.47 3.08 -5.43
N GLN A 68 15.72 1.83 -5.05
CA GLN A 68 16.18 1.46 -3.70
C GLN A 68 17.71 1.31 -3.62
N ALA A 69 18.41 1.28 -4.76
CA ALA A 69 19.84 1.04 -4.81
C ALA A 69 20.63 2.31 -4.47
N ALA A 70 21.73 2.17 -3.71
CA ALA A 70 22.64 3.28 -3.44
C ALA A 70 23.37 3.79 -4.70
N ARG A 71 23.59 2.90 -5.68
CA ARG A 71 24.26 3.18 -6.96
C ARG A 71 23.54 2.45 -8.10
N PRO A 72 22.39 2.96 -8.57
CA PRO A 72 21.63 2.32 -9.63
C PRO A 72 22.34 2.37 -10.98
N ASP A 73 22.34 1.25 -11.70
CA ASP A 73 22.70 1.20 -13.14
C ASP A 73 21.46 1.48 -14.00
N TRP A 74 21.12 2.77 -14.13
CA TRP A 74 19.97 3.20 -14.94
C TRP A 74 20.13 2.87 -16.43
N GLN A 75 21.36 2.73 -16.93
CA GLN A 75 21.60 2.32 -18.31
C GLN A 75 21.17 0.85 -18.52
N ALA A 76 21.41 -0.03 -17.55
CA ALA A 76 20.90 -1.40 -17.59
C ALA A 76 19.37 -1.45 -17.51
N VAL A 77 18.74 -0.60 -16.70
CA VAL A 77 17.26 -0.48 -16.64
C VAL A 77 16.72 -0.06 -18.01
N HIS A 78 17.30 0.99 -18.61
CA HIS A 78 16.89 1.48 -19.93
C HIS A 78 17.06 0.42 -21.03
N ARG A 79 18.23 -0.24 -21.12
CA ARG A 79 18.45 -1.32 -22.10
C ARG A 79 17.43 -2.45 -21.95
N CYS A 80 17.08 -2.78 -20.71
CA CYS A 80 16.07 -3.78 -20.43
C CYS A 80 14.68 -3.34 -20.90
N ALA A 81 14.26 -2.12 -20.56
CA ALA A 81 12.98 -1.57 -20.96
C ALA A 81 12.83 -1.45 -22.48
N VAL A 82 13.89 -1.10 -23.21
CA VAL A 82 13.90 -1.09 -24.68
C VAL A 82 13.77 -2.51 -25.24
N LYS A 83 14.55 -3.47 -24.71
CA LYS A 83 14.55 -4.86 -25.18
C LYS A 83 13.16 -5.49 -25.05
N ASP A 84 12.52 -5.28 -23.90
CA ASP A 84 11.21 -5.88 -23.59
C ASP A 84 10.05 -4.98 -24.05
N ARG A 85 10.34 -3.87 -24.75
CA ARG A 85 9.35 -2.86 -25.22
C ARG A 85 8.39 -2.41 -24.12
N ASN A 86 8.93 -2.15 -22.93
CA ASN A 86 8.14 -1.77 -21.77
C ASN A 86 7.93 -0.25 -21.72
N ASP A 87 6.86 0.22 -22.35
CA ASP A 87 6.52 1.64 -22.42
C ASP A 87 6.31 2.28 -21.04
N ALA A 88 5.81 1.53 -20.05
CA ALA A 88 5.64 2.02 -18.69
C ALA A 88 6.97 2.45 -18.04
N VAL A 89 8.01 1.61 -18.13
CA VAL A 89 9.33 1.95 -17.61
C VAL A 89 10.01 3.01 -18.46
N LEU A 90 9.91 2.93 -19.79
CA LEU A 90 10.49 3.94 -20.69
C LEU A 90 9.92 5.33 -20.41
N MET A 91 8.60 5.44 -20.23
CA MET A 91 7.93 6.67 -19.81
C MET A 91 8.57 7.24 -18.53
N MET A 92 8.69 6.43 -17.48
CA MET A 92 9.26 6.87 -16.21
C MET A 92 10.75 7.27 -16.35
N LEU A 93 11.55 6.53 -17.13
CA LEU A 93 12.96 6.86 -17.36
C LEU A 93 13.12 8.21 -18.06
N TYR A 94 12.36 8.48 -19.12
CA TYR A 94 12.42 9.73 -19.87
C TYR A 94 11.84 10.92 -19.11
N ALA A 95 10.76 10.74 -18.35
CA ALA A 95 10.16 11.78 -17.51
C ALA A 95 11.14 12.28 -16.44
N ASN A 96 11.88 11.34 -15.83
CA ASN A 96 12.80 11.61 -14.71
C ASN A 96 14.25 11.87 -15.13
N GLY A 97 14.64 11.51 -16.36
CA GLY A 97 16.03 11.61 -16.82
C GLY A 97 16.96 10.55 -16.20
N TYR A 98 16.43 9.36 -15.91
CA TYR A 98 17.21 8.27 -15.33
C TYR A 98 17.88 7.43 -16.42
N GLY A 99 19.22 7.50 -16.51
CA GLY A 99 19.98 6.76 -17.53
C GLY A 99 19.79 7.29 -18.96
N VAL A 100 19.00 8.34 -19.14
CA VAL A 100 18.76 9.03 -20.41
C VAL A 100 18.60 10.53 -20.15
N PRO A 101 18.88 11.42 -21.13
CA PRO A 101 18.48 12.81 -21.01
C PRO A 101 16.98 12.92 -20.75
N ARG A 102 16.59 13.81 -19.85
CA ARG A 102 15.18 14.07 -19.54
C ARG A 102 14.47 14.60 -20.79
N ASP A 103 13.40 13.92 -21.18
CA ASP A 103 12.62 14.19 -22.40
C ASP A 103 11.15 13.90 -22.12
N VAL A 104 10.42 14.92 -21.66
CA VAL A 104 9.01 14.77 -21.26
C VAL A 104 8.10 14.51 -22.46
N ASP A 105 8.45 15.01 -23.64
CA ASP A 105 7.68 14.75 -24.87
C ASP A 105 7.77 13.28 -25.27
N ARG A 106 8.95 12.67 -25.16
CA ARG A 106 9.08 11.23 -25.35
C ARG A 106 8.36 10.43 -24.27
N ALA A 107 8.39 10.89 -23.02
CA ALA A 107 7.63 10.26 -21.94
C ALA A 107 6.11 10.27 -22.23
N ILE A 108 5.56 11.38 -22.73
CA ILE A 108 4.17 11.47 -23.19
C ILE A 108 3.90 10.46 -24.30
N GLY A 109 4.80 10.33 -25.26
CA GLY A 109 4.69 9.33 -26.32
C GLY A 109 4.63 7.89 -25.80
N HIS A 110 5.43 7.56 -24.77
CA HIS A 110 5.36 6.26 -24.10
C HIS A 110 4.07 6.11 -23.27
N ALA A 111 3.61 7.14 -22.57
CA ALA A 111 2.38 7.12 -21.78
C ALA A 111 1.16 6.70 -22.62
N CYS A 112 1.10 7.17 -23.87
CA CYS A 112 0.07 6.80 -24.85
C CYS A 112 0.06 5.32 -25.26
N ARG A 113 1.14 4.58 -24.98
CA ARG A 113 1.28 3.15 -25.28
C ARG A 113 1.28 2.27 -24.04
N VAL A 114 0.97 2.85 -22.88
CA VAL A 114 0.73 2.08 -21.65
C VAL A 114 -0.74 1.70 -21.61
N ASP A 115 -1.01 0.40 -21.63
CA ASP A 115 -2.36 -0.10 -21.39
C ASP A 115 -2.86 0.38 -20.01
N SER A 116 -3.99 1.11 -20.01
CA SER A 116 -4.51 1.76 -18.80
C SER A 116 -5.97 2.19 -18.97
N ALA A 117 -6.66 2.39 -17.86
CA ALA A 117 -8.02 2.92 -17.90
C ALA A 117 -8.02 4.39 -18.41
N PRO A 118 -9.07 4.86 -19.11
CA PRO A 118 -9.09 6.20 -19.69
C PRO A 118 -8.76 7.34 -18.70
N ALA A 119 -9.29 7.26 -17.48
CA ALA A 119 -9.03 8.25 -16.43
C ALA A 119 -7.57 8.23 -15.92
N GLU A 120 -6.92 7.06 -15.94
CA GLU A 120 -5.50 6.95 -15.59
C GLU A 120 -4.63 7.58 -16.67
N LEU A 121 -4.96 7.33 -17.94
CA LEU A 121 -4.27 7.96 -19.06
C LEU A 121 -4.43 9.48 -19.04
N GLU A 122 -5.64 9.98 -18.83
CA GLU A 122 -5.92 11.43 -18.73
C GLU A 122 -5.09 12.08 -17.62
N GLY A 123 -5.19 11.58 -16.38
CA GLY A 123 -4.43 12.12 -15.24
C GLY A 123 -2.92 12.07 -15.47
N ARG A 124 -2.43 10.98 -16.07
CA ARG A 124 -1.01 10.80 -16.41
C ARG A 124 -0.51 11.81 -17.44
N LEU A 125 -1.29 12.06 -18.48
CA LEU A 125 -0.93 13.04 -19.51
C LEU A 125 -0.95 14.45 -18.93
N GLU A 126 -1.93 14.79 -18.11
CA GLU A 126 -1.95 16.07 -17.40
C GLU A 126 -0.74 16.24 -16.47
N HIS A 127 -0.38 15.20 -15.72
CA HIS A 127 0.79 15.20 -14.85
C HIS A 127 2.08 15.45 -15.65
N LEU A 128 2.29 14.74 -16.76
CA LEU A 128 3.44 14.94 -17.65
C LEU A 128 3.44 16.33 -18.29
N GLN A 129 2.29 16.90 -18.66
CA GLN A 129 2.19 18.27 -19.17
C GLN A 129 2.57 19.30 -18.11
N ARG A 130 2.11 19.17 -16.86
CA ARG A 130 2.54 20.01 -15.73
C ARG A 130 4.04 19.87 -15.47
N MET A 131 4.59 18.67 -15.67
CA MET A 131 6.02 18.44 -15.54
C MET A 131 6.82 19.12 -16.67
N LYS A 132 6.30 19.13 -17.90
CA LYS A 132 6.88 19.83 -19.06
C LYS A 132 6.88 21.35 -18.85
N GLY A 133 5.79 21.90 -18.33
CA GLY A 133 5.67 23.33 -18.03
C GLY A 133 6.40 23.79 -16.75
N GLY A 134 7.03 22.86 -16.02
CA GLY A 134 7.80 23.15 -14.81
C GLY A 134 6.95 23.40 -13.56
N GLN A 135 5.64 23.15 -13.61
CA GLN A 135 4.73 23.23 -12.47
C GLN A 135 4.85 22.01 -11.54
N GLU A 136 5.30 20.87 -12.06
CA GLU A 136 5.60 19.66 -11.27
C GLU A 136 7.10 19.33 -11.36
N ARG A 137 7.71 19.09 -10.20
CA ARG A 137 9.15 18.83 -10.04
C ARG A 137 9.46 17.53 -9.31
N LYS A 138 8.45 16.89 -8.71
CA LYS A 138 8.60 15.58 -8.09
C LYS A 138 8.94 14.54 -9.16
N ARG A 139 9.54 13.44 -8.70
CA ARG A 139 9.72 12.26 -9.54
C ARG A 139 8.36 11.79 -10.03
N PHE A 140 8.25 11.55 -11.32
CA PHE A 140 7.08 10.94 -11.93
C PHE A 140 7.12 9.41 -11.75
N ASP A 141 6.01 8.82 -11.35
CA ASP A 141 5.85 7.39 -11.17
C ASP A 141 4.54 6.91 -11.80
N LEU A 142 4.52 5.70 -12.38
CA LEU A 142 3.30 5.13 -12.95
C LEU A 142 2.17 5.05 -11.91
N CYS A 143 2.54 4.85 -10.64
CA CYS A 143 1.61 4.73 -9.53
C CYS A 143 1.04 6.06 -9.03
N ASP A 144 1.47 7.21 -9.56
CA ASP A 144 0.96 8.53 -9.12
C ASP A 144 -0.46 8.82 -9.66
N ASP A 145 -0.80 8.25 -10.81
CA ASP A 145 -2.01 8.60 -11.57
C ASP A 145 -2.98 7.42 -11.74
N ILE A 146 -2.95 6.45 -10.81
CA ILE A 146 -3.82 5.27 -10.87
C ILE A 146 -5.23 5.57 -10.34
N THR A 147 -6.24 4.98 -10.98
CA THR A 147 -7.65 5.14 -10.58
C THR A 147 -8.40 3.81 -10.56
N SER A 148 -7.91 2.80 -11.29
CA SER A 148 -8.48 1.46 -11.30
C SER A 148 -8.00 0.63 -10.12
N GLY A 149 -8.88 -0.24 -9.60
CA GLY A 149 -8.49 -1.17 -8.54
C GLY A 149 -7.50 -2.25 -8.97
N MET A 150 -7.42 -2.53 -10.27
CA MET A 150 -6.38 -3.39 -10.85
C MET A 150 -5.02 -2.73 -10.67
N MET A 151 -4.88 -1.45 -11.05
CA MET A 151 -3.66 -0.70 -10.84
C MET A 151 -3.35 -0.44 -9.37
N MET A 152 -4.38 -0.29 -8.51
CA MET A 152 -4.16 -0.27 -7.05
C MET A 152 -3.47 -1.54 -6.58
N GLY A 153 -3.90 -2.72 -7.04
CA GLY A 153 -3.27 -3.99 -6.71
C GLY A 153 -1.82 -4.08 -7.19
N PHE A 154 -1.55 -3.65 -8.42
CA PHE A 154 -0.21 -3.60 -8.99
C PHE A 154 0.73 -2.68 -8.21
N CYS A 155 0.29 -1.45 -7.91
CA CYS A 155 1.08 -0.50 -7.13
C CYS A 155 1.25 -0.92 -5.68
N ALA A 156 0.25 -1.57 -5.08
CA ALA A 156 0.40 -2.18 -3.75
C ALA A 156 1.45 -3.30 -3.76
N ASN A 157 1.52 -4.11 -4.83
CA ASN A 157 2.54 -5.14 -4.96
C ASN A 157 3.95 -4.55 -5.07
N ILE A 158 4.16 -3.52 -5.90
CA ILE A 158 5.43 -2.80 -6.00
C ILE A 158 5.86 -2.21 -4.63
N ALA A 159 4.92 -1.57 -3.94
CA ALA A 159 5.19 -1.00 -2.63
C ALA A 159 5.55 -2.10 -1.60
N GLU A 160 4.85 -3.23 -1.65
CA GLU A 160 5.08 -4.38 -0.80
C GLU A 160 6.38 -5.13 -1.12
N ASP A 161 6.84 -5.19 -2.37
CA ASP A 161 8.15 -5.77 -2.69
C ASP A 161 9.26 -5.03 -1.95
N ALA A 162 9.22 -3.69 -1.98
CA ALA A 162 10.19 -2.86 -1.28
C ALA A 162 10.01 -2.90 0.25
N ALA A 163 8.77 -2.79 0.74
CA ALA A 163 8.48 -2.81 2.17
C ALA A 163 8.75 -4.18 2.80
N GLY A 164 8.29 -5.25 2.16
CA GLY A 164 8.50 -6.65 2.49
C GLY A 164 9.97 -7.02 2.49
N ALA A 165 10.77 -6.57 1.53
CA ALA A 165 12.23 -6.77 1.56
C ALA A 165 12.87 -6.13 2.80
N ARG A 166 12.54 -4.86 3.10
CA ARG A 166 13.05 -4.16 4.30
C ARG A 166 12.60 -4.83 5.60
N ARG A 167 11.34 -5.26 5.67
CA ARG A 167 10.77 -5.97 6.81
C ARG A 167 11.46 -7.32 7.02
N ASN A 168 11.64 -8.09 5.95
CA ASN A 168 12.33 -9.37 6.00
C ASN A 168 13.79 -9.23 6.42
N GLU A 169 14.50 -8.22 5.91
CA GLU A 169 15.87 -7.92 6.31
C GLU A 169 15.95 -7.51 7.80
N ALA A 170 15.02 -6.68 8.28
CA ALA A 170 14.94 -6.30 9.69
C ALA A 170 14.68 -7.50 10.60
N LEU A 171 13.74 -8.37 10.21
CA LEU A 171 13.45 -9.61 10.93
C LEU A 171 14.63 -10.60 10.88
N ALA A 172 15.34 -10.69 9.75
CA ALA A 172 16.52 -11.54 9.63
C ALA A 172 17.65 -11.07 10.55
N ARG A 173 17.91 -9.75 10.59
CA ARG A 173 18.89 -9.15 11.51
C ARG A 173 18.56 -9.41 12.98
N LEU A 174 17.29 -9.27 13.37
CA LEU A 174 16.86 -9.61 14.73
C LEU A 174 17.13 -11.08 15.03
N GLY A 175 16.72 -11.99 14.14
CA GLY A 175 16.91 -13.42 14.29
C GLY A 175 18.38 -13.86 14.38
N ALA A 176 19.26 -13.21 13.62
CA ALA A 176 20.69 -13.52 13.59
C ALA A 176 21.39 -13.24 14.93
N ALA A 177 20.86 -12.31 15.73
CA ALA A 177 21.39 -11.98 17.06
C ALA A 177 20.99 -13.01 18.14
N PHE A 178 20.05 -13.91 17.85
CA PHE A 178 19.56 -14.87 18.84
C PHE A 178 20.49 -16.09 18.98
N PRO A 179 20.65 -16.65 20.19
CA PRO A 179 21.31 -17.94 20.40
C PRO A 179 20.65 -19.08 19.61
N ALA A 180 21.41 -20.12 19.27
CA ALA A 180 20.94 -21.25 18.43
C ALA A 180 19.61 -21.87 18.90
N ALA A 181 19.43 -22.07 20.22
CA ALA A 181 18.20 -22.62 20.78
C ALA A 181 16.96 -21.71 20.57
N GLN A 182 17.16 -20.40 20.43
CA GLN A 182 16.11 -19.42 20.16
C GLN A 182 15.85 -19.26 18.66
N GLN A 183 16.87 -19.43 17.81
CA GLN A 183 16.75 -19.33 16.35
C GLN A 183 15.73 -20.31 15.77
N ALA A 184 15.72 -21.57 16.23
CA ALA A 184 14.75 -22.57 15.76
C ALA A 184 13.30 -22.15 16.09
N ARG A 185 13.06 -21.62 17.29
CA ARG A 185 11.73 -21.14 17.70
C ARG A 185 11.34 -19.86 16.98
N TYR A 186 12.31 -18.98 16.70
CA TYR A 186 12.11 -17.79 15.89
C TYR A 186 11.72 -18.12 14.45
N ALA A 187 12.39 -19.10 13.83
CA ALA A 187 12.04 -19.59 12.50
C ALA A 187 10.63 -20.20 12.46
N ALA A 188 10.26 -20.97 13.49
CA ALA A 188 8.90 -21.51 13.63
C ALA A 188 7.86 -20.38 13.76
N LEU A 189 8.16 -19.34 14.55
CA LEU A 189 7.32 -18.15 14.67
C LEU A 189 7.16 -17.43 13.32
N ARG A 190 8.27 -17.16 12.61
CA ARG A 190 8.25 -16.55 11.28
C ARG A 190 7.31 -17.31 10.33
N LYS A 191 7.48 -18.64 10.24
CA LYS A 191 6.63 -19.50 9.40
C LYS A 191 5.15 -19.45 9.79
N ALA A 192 4.85 -19.52 11.09
CA ALA A 192 3.46 -19.46 11.56
C ALA A 192 2.82 -18.08 11.30
N THR A 193 3.62 -17.02 11.35
CA THR A 193 3.18 -15.66 11.00
C THR A 193 2.85 -15.56 9.52
N ASP A 194 3.71 -16.07 8.64
CA ASP A 194 3.47 -16.03 7.20
C ASP A 194 2.20 -16.81 6.82
N ALA A 195 1.96 -17.97 7.44
CA ALA A 195 0.73 -18.74 7.25
C ALA A 195 -0.52 -18.00 7.75
N PHE A 196 -0.43 -17.34 8.92
CA PHE A 196 -1.54 -16.54 9.43
C PHE A 196 -1.80 -15.30 8.56
N ALA A 197 -0.75 -14.59 8.15
CA ALA A 197 -0.83 -13.42 7.27
C ALA A 197 -1.51 -13.76 5.94
N GLN A 198 -1.10 -14.86 5.29
CA GLN A 198 -1.72 -15.34 4.06
C GLN A 198 -3.20 -15.69 4.26
N SER A 199 -3.54 -16.33 5.38
CA SER A 199 -4.94 -16.63 5.70
C SER A 199 -5.76 -15.36 5.95
N VAL A 200 -5.20 -14.34 6.58
CA VAL A 200 -5.88 -13.04 6.75
C VAL A 200 -6.12 -12.37 5.40
N GLY A 201 -5.08 -12.26 4.55
CA GLY A 201 -5.19 -11.61 3.25
C GLY A 201 -6.06 -12.36 2.25
N GLY A 202 -6.06 -13.70 2.27
CA GLY A 202 -6.81 -14.52 1.32
C GLY A 202 -8.23 -14.88 1.77
N ASN A 203 -8.45 -15.06 3.08
CA ASN A 203 -9.69 -15.62 3.62
C ASN A 203 -10.48 -14.60 4.46
N GLU A 204 -9.82 -13.77 5.28
CA GLU A 204 -10.51 -12.81 6.18
C GLU A 204 -10.50 -11.36 5.68
N THR A 205 -10.20 -11.15 4.40
CA THR A 205 -10.30 -9.85 3.74
C THR A 205 -11.48 -9.86 2.79
N ASP A 206 -12.32 -8.82 2.81
CA ASP A 206 -13.36 -8.67 1.78
C ASP A 206 -12.68 -8.36 0.44
N LEU A 207 -12.83 -9.28 -0.51
CA LEU A 207 -12.26 -9.19 -1.84
C LEU A 207 -13.31 -8.75 -2.88
N SER A 208 -14.41 -8.16 -2.41
CA SER A 208 -15.36 -7.43 -3.23
C SER A 208 -14.69 -6.19 -3.86
N GLY A 209 -15.30 -5.66 -4.93
CA GLY A 209 -14.79 -4.46 -5.61
C GLY A 209 -13.48 -4.66 -6.39
N THR A 210 -13.04 -3.62 -7.10
CA THR A 210 -11.88 -3.72 -8.00
C THR A 210 -10.54 -3.65 -7.28
N ALA A 211 -10.49 -3.07 -6.07
CA ALA A 211 -9.26 -2.89 -5.28
C ALA A 211 -8.81 -4.13 -4.48
N ARG A 212 -9.49 -5.26 -4.66
CA ARG A 212 -9.28 -6.51 -3.88
C ARG A 212 -7.82 -6.94 -3.76
N GLY A 213 -7.02 -6.77 -4.82
CA GLY A 213 -5.59 -7.10 -4.81
C GLY A 213 -4.81 -6.27 -3.80
N ALA A 214 -5.03 -4.96 -3.79
CA ALA A 214 -4.41 -4.06 -2.83
C ALA A 214 -4.85 -4.35 -1.40
N MET A 215 -6.13 -4.64 -1.19
CA MET A 215 -6.66 -4.98 0.14
C MET A 215 -6.02 -6.27 0.69
N SER A 216 -5.94 -7.32 -0.14
CA SER A 216 -5.30 -8.59 0.24
C SER A 216 -3.82 -8.43 0.58
N ILE A 217 -3.08 -7.68 -0.24
CA ILE A 217 -1.66 -7.36 -0.01
C ILE A 217 -1.50 -6.59 1.30
N GLY A 218 -2.28 -5.52 1.50
CA GLY A 218 -2.23 -4.70 2.69
C GLY A 218 -2.56 -5.49 3.97
N ALA A 219 -3.58 -6.34 3.92
CA ALA A 219 -3.98 -7.19 5.05
C ALA A 219 -2.90 -8.23 5.40
N THR A 220 -2.26 -8.83 4.39
CA THR A 220 -1.12 -9.73 4.58
C THR A 220 0.08 -8.99 5.22
N ALA A 221 0.46 -7.85 4.64
CA ALA A 221 1.59 -7.04 5.10
C ALA A 221 1.39 -6.54 6.54
N ALA A 222 0.17 -6.14 6.91
CA ALA A 222 -0.16 -5.65 8.24
C ALA A 222 0.16 -6.67 9.35
N VAL A 223 -0.11 -7.96 9.13
CA VAL A 223 0.23 -9.03 10.09
C VAL A 223 1.74 -9.16 10.26
N GLN A 224 2.49 -9.09 9.16
CA GLN A 224 3.96 -9.17 9.21
C GLN A 224 4.60 -7.92 9.83
N ASP A 225 4.05 -6.74 9.56
CA ASP A 225 4.48 -5.48 10.18
C ASP A 225 4.21 -5.49 11.69
N GLU A 226 3.07 -6.03 12.11
CA GLU A 226 2.74 -6.19 13.52
C GLU A 226 3.73 -7.12 14.22
N LEU A 227 4.16 -8.21 13.57
CA LEU A 227 5.23 -9.09 14.09
C LEU A 227 6.52 -8.30 14.36
N LEU A 228 6.99 -7.55 13.36
CA LEU A 228 8.22 -6.78 13.47
C LEU A 228 8.11 -5.70 14.55
N ALA A 229 6.96 -5.04 14.65
CA ALA A 229 6.69 -4.05 15.68
C ALA A 229 6.70 -4.66 17.08
N ASP A 230 6.01 -5.80 17.27
CA ASP A 230 5.95 -6.52 18.53
C ASP A 230 7.35 -7.00 18.98
N LEU A 231 8.16 -7.54 18.05
CA LEU A 231 9.53 -7.97 18.34
C LEU A 231 10.40 -6.78 18.76
N ARG A 232 10.36 -5.67 18.02
CA ARG A 232 11.11 -4.45 18.37
C ARG A 232 10.71 -3.90 19.73
N ALA A 233 9.41 -3.88 20.02
CA ALA A 233 8.91 -3.43 21.32
C ALA A 233 9.42 -4.34 22.45
N ALA A 234 9.36 -5.66 22.27
CA ALA A 234 9.81 -6.62 23.25
C ALA A 234 11.33 -6.56 23.50
N GLU A 235 12.14 -6.39 22.45
CA GLU A 235 13.58 -6.16 22.56
C GLU A 235 13.93 -4.83 23.28
N GLN A 236 13.01 -3.85 23.27
CA GLN A 236 13.10 -2.62 24.06
C GLN A 236 12.55 -2.75 25.49
N GLY A 237 12.21 -3.97 25.93
CA GLY A 237 11.67 -4.23 27.27
C GLY A 237 10.17 -3.90 27.42
N LYS A 238 9.45 -3.58 26.33
CA LYS A 238 7.99 -3.39 26.34
C LYS A 238 7.30 -4.76 26.24
N LEU A 239 7.41 -5.51 27.33
CA LEU A 239 6.86 -6.85 27.49
C LEU A 239 5.38 -6.78 27.92
N PRO A 240 4.55 -7.79 27.59
CA PRO A 240 3.15 -7.77 27.99
C PRO A 240 3.04 -7.71 29.53
N PRO A 241 2.15 -6.85 30.06
CA PRO A 241 1.92 -6.76 31.50
C PRO A 241 1.13 -7.98 31.99
N GLY A 242 1.24 -8.27 33.30
CA GLY A 242 0.35 -9.20 34.00
C GLY A 242 1.00 -10.51 34.45
N THR A 243 0.21 -11.28 35.20
CA THR A 243 0.53 -12.64 35.67
C THR A 243 -0.17 -13.66 34.78
N GLY A 244 0.25 -14.93 34.84
CA GLY A 244 -0.34 -15.99 33.99
C GLY A 244 -1.85 -16.25 34.19
N ALA A 245 -2.48 -15.63 35.20
CA ALA A 245 -3.90 -15.82 35.52
C ALA A 245 -4.87 -15.20 34.49
N GLY A 246 -4.43 -14.27 33.63
CA GLY A 246 -5.30 -13.55 32.68
C GLY A 246 -5.76 -14.38 31.47
N PHE A 247 -5.04 -15.46 31.13
CA PHE A 247 -5.25 -16.14 29.84
C PHE A 247 -6.61 -16.83 29.74
N ALA A 248 -7.09 -17.47 30.81
CA ALA A 248 -8.39 -18.15 30.81
C ALA A 248 -9.56 -17.18 30.52
N ALA A 249 -9.50 -15.97 31.08
CA ALA A 249 -10.51 -14.94 30.83
C ALA A 249 -10.44 -14.41 29.39
N ALA A 250 -9.24 -14.17 28.87
CA ALA A 250 -9.04 -13.74 27.49
C ALA A 250 -9.50 -14.81 26.49
N ASP A 251 -9.15 -16.09 26.71
CA ASP A 251 -9.56 -17.20 25.87
C ASP A 251 -11.08 -17.39 25.89
N LYS A 252 -11.72 -17.25 27.05
CA LYS A 252 -13.19 -17.22 27.14
C LYS A 252 -13.78 -16.07 26.30
N ALA A 253 -13.23 -14.87 26.41
CA ALA A 253 -13.70 -13.70 25.66
C ALA A 253 -13.54 -13.88 24.15
N LEU A 254 -12.44 -14.49 23.70
CA LEU A 254 -12.21 -14.85 22.31
C LEU A 254 -13.24 -15.85 21.81
N ASN A 255 -13.45 -16.94 22.54
CA ASN A 255 -14.43 -17.96 22.17
C ASN A 255 -15.86 -17.40 22.14
N ASP A 256 -16.20 -16.49 23.06
CA ASP A 256 -17.47 -15.77 23.05
C ASP A 256 -17.62 -14.89 21.80
N ALA A 257 -16.58 -14.14 21.43
CA ALA A 257 -16.59 -13.33 20.21
C ALA A 257 -16.69 -14.22 18.95
N TYR A 258 -15.88 -15.27 18.86
CA TYR A 258 -15.92 -16.23 17.75
C TYR A 258 -17.30 -16.86 17.59
N ARG A 259 -17.93 -17.33 18.69
CA ARG A 259 -19.29 -17.88 18.62
C ARG A 259 -20.32 -16.88 18.09
N LYS A 260 -20.22 -15.62 18.49
CA LYS A 260 -21.10 -14.55 17.97
C LYS A 260 -20.89 -14.34 16.47
N VAL A 261 -19.64 -14.27 16.00
CA VAL A 261 -19.31 -14.15 14.58
C VAL A 261 -19.85 -15.34 13.79
N MET A 262 -19.66 -16.56 14.29
CA MET A 262 -20.16 -17.77 13.62
C MET A 262 -21.70 -17.88 13.63
N ALA A 263 -22.38 -17.14 14.52
CA ALA A 263 -23.83 -17.05 14.58
C ALA A 263 -24.43 -15.97 13.67
N LEU A 264 -23.60 -15.12 13.03
CA LEU A 264 -24.09 -14.14 12.06
C LEU A 264 -24.85 -14.83 10.91
N PRO A 265 -25.87 -14.19 10.33
CA PRO A 265 -26.50 -14.67 9.11
C PRO A 265 -25.45 -14.87 8.00
N ALA A 266 -25.65 -15.90 7.19
CA ALA A 266 -24.87 -16.12 5.99
C ALA A 266 -25.77 -16.38 4.79
N ASP A 267 -25.29 -15.99 3.60
CA ASP A 267 -25.98 -16.25 2.35
C ASP A 267 -25.87 -17.74 1.92
N SER A 268 -26.42 -18.08 0.75
CA SER A 268 -26.37 -19.43 0.19
C SER A 268 -24.95 -19.95 -0.07
N GLU A 269 -23.97 -19.06 -0.18
CA GLU A 269 -22.55 -19.36 -0.41
C GLU A 269 -21.76 -19.37 0.91
N GLY A 270 -22.45 -19.17 2.05
CA GLY A 270 -21.84 -19.19 3.38
C GLY A 270 -21.10 -17.90 3.73
N ARG A 271 -21.28 -16.82 2.94
CA ARG A 271 -20.66 -15.52 3.18
C ARG A 271 -21.33 -14.81 4.34
N VAL A 272 -20.53 -14.17 5.18
CA VAL A 272 -21.03 -13.40 6.31
C VAL A 272 -21.25 -11.94 5.90
N ALA A 273 -22.35 -11.35 6.38
CA ALA A 273 -22.75 -9.99 6.07
C ALA A 273 -22.79 -9.73 4.53
N HIS A 274 -22.34 -8.55 4.09
CA HIS A 274 -22.26 -8.16 2.67
C HIS A 274 -20.82 -8.26 2.13
N THR A 275 -20.05 -9.24 2.58
CA THR A 275 -18.63 -9.43 2.21
C THR A 275 -18.45 -10.68 1.36
N THR A 276 -17.27 -10.87 0.75
CA THR A 276 -16.90 -12.16 0.13
C THR A 276 -16.46 -13.22 1.13
N VAL A 277 -16.28 -12.88 2.40
CA VAL A 277 -15.69 -13.77 3.42
C VAL A 277 -16.73 -14.77 3.92
N THR A 278 -16.37 -16.04 3.98
CA THR A 278 -17.25 -17.10 4.46
C THR A 278 -17.01 -17.49 5.92
N LYS A 279 -17.98 -18.18 6.51
CA LYS A 279 -17.78 -18.85 7.81
C LYS A 279 -16.64 -19.88 7.78
N ALA A 280 -16.37 -20.50 6.63
CA ALA A 280 -15.27 -21.45 6.48
C ALA A 280 -13.90 -20.73 6.48
N ASP A 281 -13.84 -19.55 5.87
CA ASP A 281 -12.66 -18.69 5.84
C ASP A 281 -12.27 -18.22 7.24
N ILE A 282 -13.23 -17.70 8.00
CA ILE A 282 -13.01 -17.28 9.39
C ILE A 282 -12.50 -18.44 10.25
N ARG A 283 -13.05 -19.65 10.06
CA ARG A 283 -12.58 -20.84 10.77
C ARG A 283 -11.14 -21.21 10.39
N THR A 284 -10.79 -21.11 9.11
CA THR A 284 -9.45 -21.40 8.60
C THR A 284 -8.43 -20.42 9.19
N THR A 285 -8.74 -19.12 9.15
CA THR A 285 -7.88 -18.08 9.70
C THR A 285 -7.76 -18.16 11.22
N GLN A 286 -8.84 -18.50 11.94
CA GLN A 286 -8.78 -18.74 13.38
C GLN A 286 -7.83 -19.91 13.74
N ARG A 287 -7.76 -20.97 12.94
CA ARG A 287 -6.82 -22.09 13.15
C ARG A 287 -5.37 -21.69 12.86
N ALA A 288 -5.13 -20.91 11.81
CA ALA A 288 -3.81 -20.35 11.52
C ALA A 288 -3.35 -19.42 12.66
N TRP A 289 -4.27 -18.60 13.19
CA TRP A 289 -4.01 -17.73 14.33
C TRP A 289 -3.62 -18.50 15.59
N ILE A 290 -4.28 -19.62 15.92
CA ILE A 290 -3.90 -20.46 17.07
C ILE A 290 -2.45 -20.95 16.93
N THR A 291 -2.08 -21.42 15.73
CA THR A 291 -0.70 -21.86 15.44
C THR A 291 0.30 -20.71 15.60
N TYR A 292 -0.04 -19.52 15.12
CA TYR A 292 0.75 -18.30 15.31
C TYR A 292 0.91 -17.93 16.79
N ARG A 293 -0.18 -17.92 17.57
CA ARG A 293 -0.18 -17.63 19.01
C ARG A 293 0.75 -18.58 19.77
N ASP A 294 0.67 -19.87 19.48
CA ASP A 294 1.44 -20.89 20.17
C ASP A 294 2.93 -20.80 19.79
N ALA A 295 3.25 -20.55 18.52
CA ALA A 295 4.62 -20.31 18.06
C ALA A 295 5.23 -19.05 18.70
N TRP A 296 4.47 -17.96 18.80
CA TRP A 296 4.88 -16.74 19.49
C TRP A 296 5.16 -17.00 20.97
N SER A 297 4.25 -17.69 21.66
CA SER A 297 4.42 -18.06 23.07
C SER A 297 5.69 -18.90 23.28
N ALA A 298 5.95 -19.89 22.41
CA ALA A 298 7.11 -20.77 22.52
C ALA A 298 8.43 -20.01 22.30
N PHE A 299 8.48 -19.11 21.31
CA PHE A 299 9.61 -18.20 21.10
C PHE A 299 9.81 -17.29 22.32
N ALA A 300 8.73 -16.68 22.80
CA ALA A 300 8.78 -15.71 23.88
C ALA A 300 9.25 -16.34 25.21
N GLN A 301 8.85 -17.58 25.52
CA GLN A 301 9.39 -18.32 26.67
C GLN A 301 10.91 -18.54 26.58
N ALA A 302 11.46 -18.65 25.38
CA ALA A 302 12.89 -18.84 25.16
C ALA A 302 13.67 -17.53 25.30
N ARG A 303 13.08 -16.44 24.78
CA ARG A 303 13.74 -15.13 24.65
C ARG A 303 13.54 -14.25 25.88
N TYR A 304 12.37 -14.33 26.52
CA TYR A 304 11.92 -13.48 27.62
C TYR A 304 11.46 -14.34 28.82
N PRO A 305 12.37 -15.10 29.47
CA PRO A 305 12.01 -16.08 30.49
C PRO A 305 11.37 -15.49 31.76
N GLY A 306 11.55 -14.19 32.01
CA GLY A 306 10.90 -13.49 33.13
C GLY A 306 9.41 -13.19 32.92
N VAL A 307 8.87 -13.45 31.73
CA VAL A 307 7.47 -13.21 31.38
C VAL A 307 6.75 -14.55 31.24
N PRO A 308 5.68 -14.80 32.01
CA PRO A 308 4.88 -16.02 31.86
C PRO A 308 4.34 -16.17 30.43
N ALA A 309 4.35 -17.40 29.90
CA ALA A 309 3.80 -17.73 28.60
C ALA A 309 2.35 -17.22 28.42
N ASP A 310 1.57 -17.35 29.49
CA ASP A 310 0.17 -16.94 29.51
C ASP A 310 -0.02 -15.42 29.39
N ALA A 311 0.95 -14.59 29.79
CA ALA A 311 0.89 -13.14 29.56
C ALA A 311 0.99 -12.82 28.06
N TRP A 312 1.86 -13.53 27.33
CA TRP A 312 1.95 -13.43 25.87
C TRP A 312 0.68 -13.91 25.19
N LYS A 313 0.17 -15.06 25.59
CA LYS A 313 -1.08 -15.60 25.05
C LYS A 313 -2.27 -14.67 25.32
N THR A 314 -2.34 -14.06 26.50
CA THR A 314 -3.37 -13.07 26.86
C THR A 314 -3.36 -11.91 25.87
N ARG A 315 -2.23 -11.20 25.71
CA ARG A 315 -2.11 -10.06 24.77
C ARG A 315 -2.54 -10.43 23.34
N LEU A 316 -2.05 -11.56 22.82
CA LEU A 316 -2.37 -12.00 21.46
C LEU A 316 -3.86 -12.36 21.31
N THR A 317 -4.45 -12.94 22.35
CA THR A 317 -5.85 -13.36 22.38
C THR A 317 -6.79 -12.17 22.48
N GLU A 318 -6.45 -11.15 23.27
CA GLU A 318 -7.19 -9.89 23.34
C GLU A 318 -7.18 -9.18 21.99
N ARG A 319 -6.02 -9.12 21.33
CA ARG A 319 -5.90 -8.55 19.98
C ARG A 319 -6.78 -9.30 18.98
N ARG A 320 -6.72 -10.63 18.95
CA ARG A 320 -7.58 -11.42 18.06
C ARG A 320 -9.07 -11.27 18.38
N THR A 321 -9.41 -11.14 19.66
CA THR A 321 -10.78 -10.85 20.09
C THR A 321 -11.25 -9.51 19.52
N ALA A 322 -10.40 -8.47 19.54
CA ALA A 322 -10.72 -7.18 18.93
C ALA A 322 -10.94 -7.29 17.41
N GLN A 323 -10.07 -8.04 16.71
CA GLN A 323 -10.25 -8.33 15.28
C GLN A 323 -11.56 -9.07 15.00
N LEU A 324 -11.92 -10.10 15.78
CA LEU A 324 -13.19 -10.81 15.58
C LEU A 324 -14.41 -9.91 15.84
N ARG A 325 -14.30 -8.94 16.75
CA ARG A 325 -15.41 -8.02 17.06
C ARG A 325 -15.70 -7.03 15.94
N THR A 326 -14.78 -6.79 14.98
CA THR A 326 -15.07 -5.92 13.83
C THR A 326 -16.16 -6.50 12.93
N TRP A 327 -16.34 -7.83 12.93
CA TRP A 327 -17.43 -8.52 12.21
C TRP A 327 -18.81 -8.33 12.86
N LEU A 328 -18.85 -7.82 14.10
CA LEU A 328 -20.09 -7.64 14.87
C LEU A 328 -20.60 -6.20 14.87
N GLN A 329 -19.92 -5.30 14.14
CA GLN A 329 -20.26 -3.89 13.98
C GLN A 329 -21.02 -3.71 12.67
#